data_AF-A0A813UDJ1-F1
#
_entry.id   AF-A0A813UDJ1-F1
#
_cell.length_a   1.000
_cell.length_b   1.000
_cell.length_c   1.000
_cell.angle_alpha   90.00
_cell.angle_beta   90.00
_cell.angle_gamma   90.00
#
_symmetry.space_group_name_H-M   'P 1'
#
loop_
_entity.id
_entity.type
_entity.pdbx_description
1 polymer ?
#
loop_
_entity_poly.entity_id
_entity_poly.type
_entity_poly.pdbx_seq_one_letter_code
_entity_poly.pdbx_strand_id
1 'polypeptide(L)'
;MIQIKLAEIVRTLSCIYIITTLFSINIAQSYSLEDFDNKYEQRDASVLYIRQLLKRLRFNDDDNLRWRQRSDATPKKCKEIKSGSYYSGDTGPSIDNLNTYQDCMNVCENDNKCYGWSFQNSTKTCLIQTSLAILYTDQTMMGGSCLTPAAKETHCQEVISGSFYYGTNGASTKKVATYQDCMSKCDASATCMAWSYRASGKICQLITAINFPIDDPDYTTGSCIKKQTPYPPISIDTYRQQSLDEHNLLRKKHCVPPLVLDPALNDIAQTYAQKLADANIFQHSGNKFKGQWMGENLYMSSGDSLMYEKGAKPADAWYGEIKEYDWSNPVFGMNTGHFTALIWKGTTSVGVGRAVTSDNSTMYVVGNYFPGGNIQGSFAQNVLPVC
;
A
#
# COMPACT_ATOMS: atom_id res chain seq x y z
N MET A 1 -66.11 3.53 -15.41
CA MET A 1 -65.28 3.57 -14.19
C MET A 1 -65.23 2.25 -13.38
N ILE A 2 -65.72 1.12 -13.91
CA ILE A 2 -65.61 -0.21 -13.25
C ILE A 2 -64.69 -1.19 -14.04
N GLN A 3 -64.40 -0.93 -15.31
CA GLN A 3 -63.51 -1.77 -16.15
C GLN A 3 -62.00 -1.50 -15.96
N ILE A 4 -61.61 -0.38 -15.32
CA ILE A 4 -60.20 -0.07 -15.04
C ILE A 4 -59.71 -0.77 -13.75
N LYS A 5 -60.60 -1.06 -12.80
CA LYS A 5 -60.24 -1.75 -11.54
C LYS A 5 -60.12 -3.27 -11.65
N LEU A 6 -60.64 -3.91 -12.70
CA LEU A 6 -60.46 -5.35 -12.93
C LEU A 6 -59.10 -5.70 -13.55
N ALA A 7 -58.53 -4.80 -14.37
CA ALA A 7 -57.23 -5.03 -14.99
C ALA A 7 -56.04 -4.93 -14.01
N GLU A 8 -56.18 -4.11 -12.96
CA GLU A 8 -55.19 -4.04 -11.87
C GLU A 8 -55.26 -5.28 -10.97
N ILE A 9 -56.45 -5.80 -10.65
CA ILE A 9 -56.61 -7.00 -9.82
C ILE A 9 -56.08 -8.27 -10.52
N VAL A 10 -56.29 -8.41 -11.84
CA VAL A 10 -55.74 -9.55 -12.61
C VAL A 10 -54.22 -9.48 -12.72
N ARG A 11 -53.63 -8.28 -12.87
CA ARG A 11 -52.16 -8.10 -12.88
C ARG A 11 -51.50 -8.42 -11.54
N THR A 12 -52.15 -8.10 -10.42
CA THR A 12 -51.60 -8.43 -9.08
C THR A 12 -51.71 -9.94 -8.78
N LEU A 13 -52.78 -10.61 -9.23
CA LEU A 13 -52.97 -12.05 -9.01
C LEU A 13 -52.04 -12.92 -9.88
N SER A 14 -51.69 -12.49 -11.09
CA SER A 14 -50.70 -13.21 -11.93
C SER A 14 -49.28 -13.14 -11.38
N CYS A 15 -48.87 -12.02 -10.75
CA CYS A 15 -47.57 -11.91 -10.10
C CYS A 15 -47.44 -12.77 -8.84
N ILE A 16 -48.52 -12.90 -8.06
CA ILE A 16 -48.53 -13.73 -6.84
C ILE A 16 -48.44 -15.23 -7.21
N TYR A 17 -49.08 -15.68 -8.30
CA TYR A 17 -49.03 -17.08 -8.74
C TYR A 17 -47.64 -17.48 -9.27
N ILE A 18 -46.91 -16.55 -9.90
CA ILE A 18 -45.54 -16.77 -10.39
C ILE A 18 -44.54 -16.82 -9.21
N ILE A 19 -44.72 -15.97 -8.20
CA ILE A 19 -43.83 -15.95 -7.03
C ILE A 19 -44.02 -17.21 -6.16
N THR A 20 -45.25 -17.73 -6.03
CA THR A 20 -45.51 -18.96 -5.24
C THR A 20 -45.09 -20.24 -5.97
N THR A 21 -45.14 -20.28 -7.31
CA THR A 21 -44.57 -21.40 -8.07
C THR A 21 -43.05 -21.39 -8.05
N LEU A 22 -42.40 -20.21 -8.08
CA LEU A 22 -40.94 -20.10 -7.96
C LEU A 22 -40.42 -20.42 -6.56
N PHE A 23 -41.18 -20.15 -5.49
CA PHE A 23 -40.82 -20.57 -4.13
C PHE A 23 -40.98 -22.08 -3.87
N SER A 24 -41.72 -22.80 -4.74
CA SER A 24 -41.99 -24.24 -4.60
C SER A 24 -41.02 -25.13 -5.39
N ILE A 25 -40.09 -24.56 -6.16
CA ILE A 25 -39.04 -25.28 -6.90
C ILE A 25 -37.67 -24.97 -6.26
N ASN A 26 -37.61 -25.11 -4.94
CA ASN A 26 -36.35 -25.11 -4.18
C ASN A 26 -36.19 -26.45 -3.48
N ILE A 27 -36.32 -27.53 -4.25
CA ILE A 27 -35.97 -28.89 -3.84
C ILE A 27 -35.10 -29.50 -4.94
N ALA A 28 -33.84 -29.71 -4.59
CA ALA A 28 -32.93 -30.71 -5.12
C ALA A 28 -32.43 -30.60 -6.59
N GLN A 29 -31.10 -30.47 -6.65
CA GLN A 29 -30.17 -31.12 -7.60
C GLN A 29 -29.99 -30.50 -9.00
N SER A 30 -28.78 -29.97 -9.20
CA SER A 30 -27.96 -29.89 -10.42
C SER A 30 -28.60 -30.31 -11.75
N TYR A 31 -28.98 -29.34 -12.60
CA TYR A 31 -29.12 -29.51 -14.04
C TYR A 31 -28.65 -28.25 -14.79
N SER A 32 -28.02 -28.43 -15.96
CA SER A 32 -27.39 -27.40 -16.79
C SER A 32 -28.39 -26.64 -17.67
N LEU A 33 -28.01 -25.41 -18.07
CA LEU A 33 -28.80 -24.42 -18.83
C LEU A 33 -29.25 -24.85 -20.25
N GLU A 34 -28.75 -25.95 -20.81
CA GLU A 34 -29.05 -26.35 -22.20
C GLU A 34 -30.46 -26.94 -22.40
N ASP A 35 -31.10 -27.45 -21.34
CA ASP A 35 -32.43 -28.07 -21.46
C ASP A 35 -33.60 -27.05 -21.48
N PHE A 36 -33.34 -25.77 -21.17
CA PHE A 36 -34.38 -24.74 -21.12
C PHE A 36 -34.71 -24.14 -22.49
N ASP A 37 -33.72 -24.06 -23.40
CA ASP A 37 -33.84 -23.35 -24.69
C ASP A 37 -34.75 -24.05 -25.71
N ASN A 38 -34.95 -25.37 -25.61
CA ASN A 38 -35.64 -26.13 -26.65
C ASN A 38 -37.18 -26.16 -26.57
N LYS A 39 -37.82 -25.54 -25.56
CA LYS A 39 -39.27 -25.78 -25.30
C LYS A 39 -40.22 -24.63 -25.64
N TYR A 40 -39.74 -23.40 -25.94
CA TYR A 40 -40.62 -22.22 -25.99
C TYR A 40 -40.50 -21.34 -27.26
N GLU A 41 -39.96 -21.83 -28.36
CA GLU A 41 -39.61 -20.97 -29.50
C GLU A 41 -40.77 -20.54 -30.43
N GLN A 42 -42.03 -20.99 -30.28
CA GLN A 42 -43.00 -20.85 -31.40
C GLN A 42 -44.37 -20.21 -31.15
N ARG A 43 -44.71 -19.64 -29.99
CA ARG A 43 -46.10 -19.12 -29.81
C ARG A 43 -46.25 -17.86 -28.97
N ASP A 44 -45.65 -16.74 -29.38
CA ASP A 44 -46.29 -15.46 -29.02
C ASP A 44 -45.90 -14.28 -29.93
N ALA A 45 -46.90 -13.64 -30.54
CA ALA A 45 -46.74 -12.44 -31.35
C ALA A 45 -46.23 -11.23 -30.54
N SER A 46 -46.38 -11.29 -29.21
CA SER A 46 -45.86 -10.29 -28.28
C SER A 46 -44.33 -10.30 -28.16
N VAL A 47 -43.67 -11.46 -28.36
CA VAL A 47 -42.19 -11.60 -28.34
C VAL A 47 -41.55 -10.98 -29.60
N LEU A 48 -42.23 -11.06 -30.74
CA LEU A 48 -41.78 -10.45 -32.01
C LEU A 48 -41.85 -8.92 -31.99
N TYR A 49 -42.89 -8.35 -31.35
CA TYR A 49 -43.04 -6.90 -31.18
C TYR A 49 -41.97 -6.32 -30.24
N ILE A 50 -41.68 -7.02 -29.14
CA ILE A 50 -40.62 -6.64 -28.18
C ILE A 50 -39.23 -6.74 -28.85
N ARG A 51 -38.96 -7.79 -29.65
CA ARG A 51 -37.71 -7.89 -30.43
C ARG A 51 -37.53 -6.79 -31.49
N GLN A 52 -38.61 -6.32 -32.12
CA GLN A 52 -38.53 -5.21 -33.09
C GLN A 52 -38.28 -3.85 -32.43
N LEU A 53 -38.81 -3.63 -31.22
CA LEU A 53 -38.54 -2.44 -30.39
C LEU A 53 -37.08 -2.44 -29.87
N LEU A 54 -36.58 -3.59 -29.42
CA LEU A 54 -35.21 -3.76 -28.92
C LEU A 54 -34.14 -3.65 -30.03
N LYS A 55 -34.45 -3.99 -31.28
CA LYS A 55 -33.52 -3.80 -32.42
C LYS A 55 -33.30 -2.34 -32.85
N ARG A 56 -34.19 -1.41 -32.46
CA ARG A 56 -34.04 0.04 -32.74
C ARG A 56 -33.34 0.80 -31.63
N LEU A 57 -33.27 0.24 -30.43
CA LEU A 57 -32.54 0.78 -29.29
C LEU A 57 -31.24 -0.04 -29.14
N ARG A 58 -30.20 0.28 -29.92
CA ARG A 58 -28.88 -0.29 -29.67
C ARG A 58 -28.39 0.25 -28.33
N PHE A 59 -28.34 -0.56 -27.26
CA PHE A 59 -27.30 -0.57 -26.23
C PHE A 59 -27.51 -1.80 -25.32
N ASN A 60 -26.43 -2.53 -25.06
CA ASN A 60 -26.36 -3.85 -24.40
C ASN A 60 -26.79 -3.81 -22.92
N ASP A 61 -27.53 -4.84 -22.53
CA ASP A 61 -27.96 -5.16 -21.17
C ASP A 61 -26.90 -6.00 -20.43
N ASP A 62 -25.95 -5.37 -19.74
CA ASP A 62 -25.21 -6.00 -18.63
C ASP A 62 -25.06 -5.11 -17.38
N ASP A 63 -25.61 -3.88 -17.38
CA ASP A 63 -25.40 -2.91 -16.29
C ASP A 63 -26.60 -2.65 -15.36
N ASN A 64 -27.79 -3.23 -15.58
CA ASN A 64 -29.01 -2.76 -14.91
C ASN A 64 -29.70 -3.68 -13.88
N LEU A 65 -29.11 -4.83 -13.52
CA LEU A 65 -29.61 -5.65 -12.40
C LEU A 65 -28.89 -5.40 -11.06
N ARG A 66 -28.04 -4.37 -10.97
CA ARG A 66 -27.32 -4.00 -9.73
C ARG A 66 -27.77 -2.69 -9.06
N TRP A 67 -28.78 -1.98 -9.60
CA TRP A 67 -29.12 -0.61 -9.20
C TRP A 67 -30.42 -0.42 -8.38
N ARG A 68 -31.02 -1.48 -7.82
CA ARG A 68 -32.27 -1.34 -7.01
C ARG A 68 -32.22 -1.84 -5.56
N GLN A 69 -31.06 -1.77 -4.90
CA GLN A 69 -30.95 -1.84 -3.44
C GLN A 69 -29.90 -0.89 -2.83
N ARG A 70 -29.63 0.26 -3.46
CA ARG A 70 -28.92 1.38 -2.82
C ARG A 70 -29.68 2.68 -3.00
N SER A 71 -30.87 2.76 -2.41
CA SER A 71 -31.41 4.06 -1.99
C SER A 71 -30.85 4.33 -0.59
N ASP A 72 -30.01 5.36 -0.49
CA ASP A 72 -29.54 6.07 0.72
C ASP A 72 -28.01 6.18 0.93
N ALA A 73 -27.18 5.65 0.01
CA ALA A 73 -25.76 6.01 0.01
C ALA A 73 -25.55 7.34 -0.73
N THR A 74 -25.04 8.35 -0.03
CA THR A 74 -24.63 9.62 -0.62
C THR A 74 -23.62 9.39 -1.77
N PRO A 75 -23.69 10.17 -2.88
CA PRO A 75 -22.71 10.08 -3.95
C PRO A 75 -21.30 10.29 -3.38
N LYS A 76 -20.42 9.32 -3.64
CA LYS A 76 -19.01 9.36 -3.25
C LYS A 76 -18.37 10.59 -3.90
N LYS A 77 -17.75 11.44 -3.07
CA LYS A 77 -17.04 12.65 -3.51
C LYS A 77 -15.62 12.62 -2.99
N CYS A 78 -14.67 12.89 -3.86
CA CYS A 78 -13.26 12.93 -3.55
C CYS A 78 -12.77 14.37 -3.32
N LYS A 79 -11.73 14.51 -2.49
CA LYS A 79 -11.07 15.79 -2.22
C LYS A 79 -9.57 15.60 -2.10
N GLU A 80 -8.83 16.62 -2.49
CA GLU A 80 -7.41 16.73 -2.15
C GLU A 80 -7.24 16.79 -0.64
N ILE A 81 -6.22 16.10 -0.12
CA ILE A 81 -5.92 15.99 1.31
C ILE A 81 -4.95 17.08 1.79
N LYS A 82 -3.89 17.34 1.03
CA LYS A 82 -2.86 18.37 1.26
C LYS A 82 -1.95 18.45 0.03
N SER A 83 -1.55 19.65 -0.35
CA SER A 83 -0.63 19.86 -1.48
C SER A 83 0.71 19.17 -1.21
N GLY A 84 1.15 18.37 -2.18
CA GLY A 84 2.38 17.58 -2.09
C GLY A 84 2.24 16.30 -1.26
N SER A 85 1.03 15.85 -0.92
CA SER A 85 0.80 14.56 -0.25
C SER A 85 0.10 13.56 -1.16
N TYR A 86 0.54 12.30 -1.15
CA TYR A 86 -0.01 11.22 -1.99
C TYR A 86 0.00 9.87 -1.27
N TYR A 87 -0.77 8.91 -1.76
CA TYR A 87 -0.82 7.55 -1.25
C TYR A 87 0.11 6.63 -2.07
N SER A 88 0.87 5.76 -1.39
CA SER A 88 1.63 4.70 -2.06
C SER A 88 1.48 3.37 -1.30
N GLY A 89 1.38 2.25 -2.02
CA GLY A 89 1.04 0.94 -1.41
C GLY A 89 0.25 0.04 -2.35
N ASP A 90 -0.80 -0.62 -1.83
CA ASP A 90 -1.76 -1.46 -2.56
C ASP A 90 -2.51 -0.64 -3.64
N THR A 91 -1.81 -0.44 -4.74
CA THR A 91 -2.34 0.21 -5.93
C THR A 91 -3.29 -0.77 -6.61
N GLY A 92 -4.50 -0.30 -6.88
CA GLY A 92 -5.29 -0.82 -7.99
C GLY A 92 -4.60 -0.50 -9.33
N PRO A 93 -5.34 -0.55 -10.46
CA PRO A 93 -4.75 -0.28 -11.76
C PRO A 93 -4.14 1.13 -11.82
N SER A 94 -2.93 1.23 -12.39
CA SER A 94 -2.34 2.51 -12.79
C SER A 94 -2.97 2.96 -14.12
N ILE A 95 -3.24 4.25 -14.23
CA ILE A 95 -3.84 4.86 -15.41
C ILE A 95 -2.90 5.95 -15.90
N ASP A 96 -2.35 5.76 -17.08
CA ASP A 96 -1.43 6.69 -17.71
C ASP A 96 -2.15 7.66 -18.64
N ASN A 97 -1.43 8.72 -19.06
CA ASN A 97 -1.89 9.74 -20.00
C ASN A 97 -3.05 10.64 -19.48
N LEU A 98 -3.13 10.88 -18.17
CA LEU A 98 -4.08 11.85 -17.62
C LEU A 98 -3.46 13.25 -17.58
N ASN A 99 -4.20 14.26 -18.04
CA ASN A 99 -3.65 15.62 -18.17
C ASN A 99 -3.50 16.31 -16.80
N THR A 100 -4.44 16.06 -15.89
CA THR A 100 -4.55 16.74 -14.60
C THR A 100 -4.84 15.78 -13.45
N TYR A 101 -4.58 16.24 -12.21
CA TYR A 101 -4.94 15.48 -11.01
C TYR A 101 -6.47 15.39 -10.84
N GLN A 102 -7.22 16.37 -11.35
CA GLN A 102 -8.68 16.35 -11.33
C GLN A 102 -9.23 15.19 -12.19
N ASP A 103 -8.57 14.86 -13.30
CA ASP A 103 -8.93 13.68 -14.10
C ASP A 103 -8.76 12.40 -13.28
N CYS A 104 -7.64 12.29 -12.55
CA CYS A 104 -7.36 11.17 -11.65
C CYS A 104 -8.39 11.08 -10.51
N MET A 105 -8.77 12.22 -9.93
CA MET A 105 -9.81 12.33 -8.91
C MET A 105 -11.17 11.86 -9.46
N ASN A 106 -11.56 12.30 -10.66
CA ASN A 106 -12.82 11.94 -11.29
C ASN A 106 -12.89 10.44 -11.60
N VAL A 107 -11.78 9.84 -12.05
CA VAL A 107 -11.71 8.38 -12.23
C VAL A 107 -11.97 7.68 -10.91
N CYS A 108 -11.33 8.15 -9.83
CA CYS A 108 -11.54 7.58 -8.51
C CYS A 108 -12.98 7.77 -8.00
N GLU A 109 -13.62 8.93 -8.22
CA GLU A 109 -15.03 9.17 -7.85
C GLU A 109 -15.98 8.15 -8.48
N ASN A 110 -15.71 7.76 -9.73
CA ASN A 110 -16.54 6.85 -10.50
C ASN A 110 -16.20 5.36 -10.30
N ASP A 111 -15.04 5.04 -9.73
CA ASP A 111 -14.67 3.67 -9.38
C ASP A 111 -15.10 3.32 -7.96
N ASN A 112 -16.07 2.42 -7.81
CA ASN A 112 -16.57 1.97 -6.51
C ASN A 112 -15.52 1.24 -5.64
N LYS A 113 -14.38 0.82 -6.20
CA LYS A 113 -13.24 0.21 -5.50
C LYS A 113 -12.15 1.20 -5.14
N CYS A 114 -12.24 2.46 -5.58
CA CYS A 114 -11.23 3.46 -5.32
C CYS A 114 -11.50 4.22 -4.01
N TYR A 115 -10.63 4.16 -3.02
CA TYR A 115 -10.83 4.92 -1.76
C TYR A 115 -10.03 6.22 -1.73
N GLY A 116 -9.01 6.32 -2.59
CA GLY A 116 -8.27 7.55 -2.85
C GLY A 116 -7.42 7.44 -4.10
N TRP A 117 -6.72 8.51 -4.43
CA TRP A 117 -6.00 8.62 -5.67
C TRP A 117 -4.65 9.31 -5.45
N SER A 118 -3.71 9.05 -6.35
CA SER A 118 -2.39 9.68 -6.35
C SER A 118 -1.95 9.95 -7.77
N PHE A 119 -1.59 11.19 -8.05
CA PHE A 119 -1.28 11.68 -9.37
C PHE A 119 0.15 12.18 -9.41
N GLN A 120 0.93 11.63 -10.33
CA GLN A 120 2.29 12.03 -10.60
C GLN A 120 2.31 13.02 -11.76
N ASN A 121 2.71 14.26 -11.48
CA ASN A 121 2.62 15.31 -12.49
C ASN A 121 3.66 15.17 -13.62
N SER A 122 4.83 14.58 -13.34
CA SER A 122 5.89 14.38 -14.33
C SER A 122 5.59 13.30 -15.35
N THR A 123 4.98 12.19 -14.91
CA THR A 123 4.65 11.04 -15.77
C THR A 123 3.20 11.04 -16.25
N LYS A 124 2.35 11.92 -15.70
CA LYS A 124 0.92 11.96 -16.01
C LYS A 124 0.19 10.65 -15.65
N THR A 125 0.71 9.97 -14.63
CA THR A 125 0.20 8.69 -14.13
C THR A 125 -0.69 8.91 -12.91
N CYS A 126 -1.83 8.24 -12.91
CA CYS A 126 -2.75 8.15 -11.78
C CYS A 126 -2.69 6.75 -11.16
N LEU A 127 -2.51 6.70 -9.85
CA LEU A 127 -2.50 5.49 -9.05
C LEU A 127 -3.79 5.45 -8.25
N ILE A 128 -4.68 4.55 -8.65
CA ILE A 128 -5.93 4.28 -7.95
C ILE A 128 -5.63 3.50 -6.68
N GLN A 129 -6.07 4.02 -5.54
CA GLN A 129 -5.83 3.40 -4.25
C GLN A 129 -7.04 2.57 -3.88
N THR A 130 -6.87 1.26 -3.85
CA THR A 130 -7.91 0.36 -3.34
C THR A 130 -7.85 0.26 -1.81
N SER A 131 -6.77 0.75 -1.19
CA SER A 131 -6.65 0.94 0.26
C SER A 131 -5.94 2.27 0.58
N LEU A 132 -6.28 2.92 1.70
CA LEU A 132 -5.66 4.20 2.10
C LEU A 132 -4.61 4.01 3.20
N ALA A 133 -3.70 3.05 3.00
CA ALA A 133 -2.79 2.63 4.06
C ALA A 133 -1.71 3.68 4.37
N ILE A 134 -1.09 4.32 3.38
CA ILE A 134 0.13 5.12 3.64
C ILE A 134 0.13 6.41 2.86
N LEU A 135 0.36 7.53 3.56
CA LEU A 135 0.53 8.86 2.99
C LEU A 135 2.00 9.27 2.95
N TYR A 136 2.47 9.73 1.80
CA TYR A 136 3.82 10.22 1.53
C TYR A 136 3.77 11.69 1.16
N THR A 137 4.89 12.38 1.30
CA THR A 137 5.05 13.77 0.85
C THR A 137 6.07 13.85 -0.27
N ASP A 138 5.67 14.38 -1.41
CA ASP A 138 6.50 14.68 -2.57
C ASP A 138 5.86 15.86 -3.30
N GLN A 139 6.64 16.93 -3.52
CA GLN A 139 6.15 18.15 -4.16
C GLN A 139 5.72 17.94 -5.62
N THR A 140 6.12 16.83 -6.25
CA THR A 140 5.75 16.46 -7.62
C THR A 140 4.49 15.60 -7.69
N MET A 141 3.95 15.20 -6.54
CA MET A 141 2.82 14.32 -6.39
C MET A 141 1.63 15.04 -5.78
N MET A 142 0.42 14.64 -6.20
CA MET A 142 -0.83 15.13 -5.64
C MET A 142 -1.70 13.93 -5.26
N GLY A 143 -2.46 14.04 -4.19
CA GLY A 143 -3.30 12.93 -3.74
C GLY A 143 -4.58 13.42 -3.08
N GLY A 144 -5.55 12.53 -3.00
CA GLY A 144 -6.85 12.82 -2.43
C GLY A 144 -7.58 11.59 -1.96
N SER A 145 -8.55 11.81 -1.07
CA SER A 145 -9.39 10.78 -0.47
C SER A 145 -10.84 10.96 -0.89
N CYS A 146 -11.54 9.85 -1.04
CA CYS A 146 -12.96 9.79 -1.37
C CYS A 146 -13.85 9.41 -0.20
N LEU A 147 -13.24 9.30 0.98
CA LEU A 147 -13.95 9.18 2.24
C LEU A 147 -14.56 10.54 2.59
N THR A 148 -15.80 10.53 3.09
CA THR A 148 -16.48 11.75 3.50
C THR A 148 -15.65 12.50 4.54
N PRO A 149 -15.58 13.85 4.49
CA PRO A 149 -14.79 14.60 5.46
C PRO A 149 -15.46 14.52 6.83
N ALA A 150 -14.94 13.68 7.71
CA ALA A 150 -15.25 13.73 9.14
C ALA A 150 -14.30 14.72 9.83
N ALA A 151 -14.83 15.35 10.88
CA ALA A 151 -14.43 16.63 11.42
C ALA A 151 -12.96 16.71 11.88
N LYS A 152 -12.48 17.95 11.94
CA LYS A 152 -11.31 18.37 12.71
C LYS A 152 -11.53 18.06 14.20
N GLU A 153 -11.34 16.81 14.62
CA GLU A 153 -11.11 16.47 16.02
C GLU A 153 -10.58 15.03 16.11
N THR A 154 -9.60 14.84 16.97
CA THR A 154 -8.78 13.63 17.06
C THR A 154 -9.48 12.62 17.96
N HIS A 155 -10.56 12.01 17.46
CA HIS A 155 -11.33 10.98 18.15
C HIS A 155 -11.79 9.87 17.19
N CYS A 156 -11.87 8.63 17.67
CA CYS A 156 -12.42 7.50 16.92
C CYS A 156 -13.92 7.70 16.61
N GLN A 157 -14.32 7.99 15.37
CA GLN A 157 -15.73 8.34 15.04
C GLN A 157 -16.23 7.91 13.65
N GLU A 158 -15.91 6.69 13.21
CA GLU A 158 -16.67 6.02 12.15
C GLU A 158 -17.17 4.70 12.71
N VAL A 159 -18.48 4.41 12.59
CA VAL A 159 -19.06 3.16 13.10
C VAL A 159 -19.68 2.40 11.93
N ILE A 160 -19.13 1.23 11.60
CA ILE A 160 -19.75 0.31 10.65
C ILE A 160 -20.34 -0.83 11.48
N SER A 161 -21.67 -0.81 11.62
CA SER A 161 -22.43 -1.89 12.23
C SER A 161 -22.56 -3.03 11.23
N GLY A 162 -22.29 -4.25 11.66
CA GLY A 162 -22.36 -5.43 10.82
C GLY A 162 -21.12 -5.70 9.98
N SER A 163 -19.96 -5.19 10.40
CA SER A 163 -18.67 -5.50 9.77
C SER A 163 -17.56 -5.65 10.81
N PHE A 164 -16.52 -6.42 10.47
CA PHE A 164 -15.31 -6.68 11.24
C PHE A 164 -14.05 -6.27 10.46
N TYR A 165 -13.19 -5.41 11.00
CA TYR A 165 -11.85 -5.17 10.45
C TYR A 165 -10.93 -6.30 10.89
N TYR A 166 -10.27 -6.98 9.93
CA TYR A 166 -9.16 -7.90 10.20
C TYR A 166 -7.82 -7.21 9.91
N GLY A 167 -6.73 -7.65 10.54
CA GLY A 167 -5.44 -6.97 10.42
C GLY A 167 -4.38 -7.51 11.36
N THR A 168 -3.25 -6.79 11.47
CA THR A 168 -2.29 -7.03 12.54
C THR A 168 -2.95 -6.65 13.86
N ASN A 169 -3.19 -7.65 14.69
CA ASN A 169 -3.87 -7.44 15.97
C ASN A 169 -2.89 -6.80 16.96
N GLY A 170 -3.29 -5.68 17.54
CA GLY A 170 -2.69 -5.16 18.77
C GLY A 170 -3.14 -5.97 19.99
N ALA A 171 -2.91 -5.44 21.20
CA ALA A 171 -3.33 -6.08 22.45
C ALA A 171 -4.85 -6.37 22.45
N SER A 172 -5.22 -7.65 22.31
CA SER A 172 -6.61 -8.09 22.39
C SER A 172 -7.08 -8.07 23.85
N THR A 173 -8.25 -7.48 24.12
CA THR A 173 -8.82 -7.47 25.49
C THR A 173 -10.11 -8.26 25.55
N LYS A 174 -10.18 -9.22 26.47
CA LYS A 174 -11.39 -9.98 26.79
C LYS A 174 -12.21 -9.21 27.83
N LYS A 175 -13.55 -9.22 27.70
CA LYS A 175 -14.55 -8.65 28.64
C LYS A 175 -14.73 -7.13 28.59
N VAL A 176 -14.90 -6.57 27.40
CA VAL A 176 -15.27 -5.16 27.23
C VAL A 176 -16.79 -5.08 27.13
N ALA A 177 -17.45 -4.29 28.00
CA ALA A 177 -18.90 -4.38 28.18
C ALA A 177 -19.68 -3.87 26.96
N THR A 178 -19.17 -2.84 26.29
CA THR A 178 -19.81 -2.18 25.15
C THR A 178 -18.82 -1.89 24.02
N TYR A 179 -19.31 -1.58 22.82
CA TYR A 179 -18.43 -1.15 21.73
C TYR A 179 -17.80 0.22 22.03
N GLN A 180 -18.46 1.09 22.79
CA GLN A 180 -17.95 2.39 23.22
C GLN A 180 -16.70 2.25 24.11
N ASP A 181 -16.68 1.23 24.97
CA ASP A 181 -15.51 0.91 25.78
C ASP A 181 -14.35 0.40 24.89
N CYS A 182 -14.66 -0.33 23.82
CA CYS A 182 -13.67 -0.80 22.85
C CYS A 182 -13.08 0.37 22.05
N MET A 183 -13.94 1.27 21.59
CA MET A 183 -13.58 2.54 20.96
C MET A 183 -12.68 3.38 21.87
N SER A 184 -13.05 3.57 23.14
CA SER A 184 -12.27 4.34 24.12
C SER A 184 -10.89 3.73 24.37
N LYS A 185 -10.80 2.39 24.41
CA LYS A 185 -9.51 1.69 24.50
C LYS A 185 -8.65 1.91 23.26
N CYS A 186 -9.25 1.92 22.07
CA CYS A 186 -8.53 2.25 20.85
C CYS A 186 -8.09 3.70 20.84
N ASP A 187 -8.94 4.64 21.26
CA ASP A 187 -8.63 6.08 21.35
C ASP A 187 -7.43 6.35 22.27
N ALA A 188 -7.37 5.67 23.42
CA ALA A 188 -6.27 5.74 24.36
C ALA A 188 -4.95 5.05 23.89
N SER A 189 -5.01 4.17 22.87
CA SER A 189 -3.84 3.41 22.40
C SER A 189 -3.11 4.15 21.28
N ALA A 190 -1.87 4.59 21.52
CA ALA A 190 -1.09 5.34 20.52
C ALA A 190 -0.91 4.63 19.16
N THR A 191 -0.99 3.31 19.13
CA THR A 191 -0.79 2.47 17.92
C THR A 191 -2.10 1.96 17.30
N CYS A 192 -3.25 2.17 17.95
CA CYS A 192 -4.53 1.67 17.47
C CYS A 192 -5.10 2.59 16.37
N MET A 193 -5.30 2.04 15.19
CA MET A 193 -5.83 2.71 14.01
C MET A 193 -7.31 2.38 13.78
N ALA A 194 -7.77 1.22 14.23
CA ALA A 194 -9.17 0.81 14.19
C ALA A 194 -9.49 -0.17 15.33
N TRP A 195 -10.77 -0.42 15.56
CA TRP A 195 -11.24 -1.37 16.55
C TRP A 195 -12.41 -2.19 16.02
N SER A 196 -12.51 -3.39 16.56
CA SER A 196 -13.56 -4.34 16.25
C SER A 196 -14.12 -4.92 17.54
N TYR A 197 -15.42 -4.78 17.75
CA TYR A 197 -16.15 -5.27 18.90
C TYR A 197 -17.10 -6.38 18.49
N ARG A 198 -16.98 -7.55 19.12
CA ARG A 198 -17.90 -8.68 18.94
C ARG A 198 -18.93 -8.74 20.06
N ALA A 199 -20.21 -8.65 19.73
CA ALA A 199 -21.29 -8.59 20.71
C ALA A 199 -21.47 -9.92 21.46
N SER A 200 -21.50 -11.06 20.75
CA SER A 200 -21.71 -12.38 21.36
C SER A 200 -20.65 -12.77 22.40
N GLY A 201 -19.42 -12.29 22.25
CA GLY A 201 -18.30 -12.62 23.13
C GLY A 201 -17.81 -11.48 24.03
N LYS A 202 -18.32 -10.26 23.87
CA LYS A 202 -17.78 -9.05 24.52
C LYS A 202 -16.28 -8.89 24.30
N ILE A 203 -15.83 -9.18 23.08
CA ILE A 203 -14.43 -9.20 22.68
C ILE A 203 -14.11 -7.88 21.99
N CYS A 204 -13.06 -7.21 22.44
CA CYS A 204 -12.52 -6.03 21.79
C CYS A 204 -11.17 -6.34 21.16
N GLN A 205 -11.07 -6.12 19.85
CA GLN A 205 -9.85 -6.24 19.07
C GLN A 205 -9.39 -4.84 18.67
N LEU A 206 -8.18 -4.48 19.10
CA LEU A 206 -7.51 -3.25 18.71
C LEU A 206 -6.63 -3.56 17.49
N ILE A 207 -6.73 -2.73 16.46
CA ILE A 207 -6.15 -3.00 15.14
C ILE A 207 -5.11 -1.93 14.87
N THR A 208 -3.87 -2.37 14.69
CA THR A 208 -2.71 -1.48 14.48
C THR A 208 -2.37 -1.29 13.01
N ALA A 209 -2.99 -2.10 12.13
CA ALA A 209 -2.96 -1.97 10.68
C ALA A 209 -4.29 -2.50 10.12
N ILE A 210 -5.01 -1.66 9.39
CA ILE A 210 -6.38 -1.94 8.92
C ILE A 210 -6.32 -2.72 7.60
N ASN A 211 -6.82 -3.95 7.55
CA ASN A 211 -7.25 -4.57 6.29
C ASN A 211 -8.77 -4.38 6.13
N PHE A 212 -9.31 -4.71 4.94
CA PHE A 212 -10.71 -4.45 4.60
C PHE A 212 -11.71 -5.01 5.63
N PRO A 213 -12.80 -4.30 5.92
CA PRO A 213 -13.86 -4.82 6.76
C PRO A 213 -14.59 -5.97 6.04
N ILE A 214 -14.80 -7.09 6.74
CA ILE A 214 -15.64 -8.21 6.29
C ILE A 214 -17.03 -8.01 6.90
N ASP A 215 -18.08 -8.19 6.11
CA ASP A 215 -19.45 -8.14 6.62
C ASP A 215 -19.69 -9.28 7.62
N ASP A 216 -19.96 -8.92 8.87
CA ASP A 216 -20.33 -9.83 9.95
C ASP A 216 -21.31 -9.11 10.91
N PRO A 217 -22.59 -9.53 10.97
CA PRO A 217 -23.61 -8.88 11.78
C PRO A 217 -23.34 -8.91 13.29
N ASP A 218 -22.45 -9.80 13.79
CA ASP A 218 -22.09 -9.90 15.21
C ASP A 218 -21.04 -8.84 15.62
N TYR A 219 -20.52 -8.08 14.65
CA TYR A 219 -19.48 -7.10 14.88
C TYR A 219 -19.94 -5.65 14.72
N THR A 220 -19.38 -4.81 15.57
CA THR A 220 -19.39 -3.35 15.44
C THR A 220 -17.95 -2.90 15.33
N THR A 221 -17.64 -2.13 14.30
CA THR A 221 -16.28 -1.66 14.05
C THR A 221 -16.20 -0.16 13.99
N GLY A 222 -15.00 0.37 14.19
CA GLY A 222 -14.73 1.76 13.86
C GLY A 222 -13.28 2.07 13.58
N SER A 223 -13.07 3.15 12.82
CA SER A 223 -11.76 3.70 12.51
C SER A 223 -11.41 4.85 13.46
N CYS A 224 -10.12 5.06 13.67
CA CYS A 224 -9.60 6.15 14.48
C CYS A 224 -8.75 7.08 13.63
N ILE A 225 -9.21 8.33 13.46
CA ILE A 225 -8.43 9.37 12.82
C ILE A 225 -7.55 10.01 13.90
N LYS A 226 -6.39 9.41 14.14
CA LYS A 226 -5.36 10.03 14.98
C LYS A 226 -4.54 10.99 14.12
N LYS A 227 -4.12 12.12 14.69
CA LYS A 227 -2.97 12.88 14.16
C LYS A 227 -1.87 11.82 14.05
N GLN A 228 -1.49 11.43 12.83
CA GLN A 228 -0.50 10.37 12.64
C GLN A 228 0.75 10.77 13.44
N THR A 229 0.96 10.16 14.61
CA THR A 229 2.31 9.86 15.02
C THR A 229 2.78 8.86 13.97
N PRO A 230 3.85 9.17 13.23
CA PRO A 230 4.30 8.30 12.16
C PRO A 230 4.53 6.90 12.75
N TYR A 231 4.40 5.87 11.92
CA TYR A 231 4.51 4.43 12.18
C TYR A 231 5.50 4.03 13.31
N PRO A 232 5.54 2.78 13.79
CA PRO A 232 6.75 2.36 14.51
C PRO A 232 7.98 2.68 13.64
N PRO A 233 9.05 3.25 14.22
CA PRO A 233 10.34 3.40 13.55
C PRO A 233 10.71 2.13 12.77
N ILE A 234 11.29 2.27 11.59
CA ILE A 234 11.75 1.10 10.82
C ILE A 234 12.77 0.36 11.69
N SER A 235 12.47 -0.91 11.99
CA SER A 235 13.38 -1.75 12.78
C SER A 235 14.73 -1.87 12.07
N ILE A 236 15.82 -2.02 12.82
CA ILE A 236 17.15 -2.13 12.23
C ILE A 236 17.27 -3.32 11.28
N ASP A 237 16.57 -4.43 11.55
CA ASP A 237 16.59 -5.62 10.69
C ASP A 237 15.86 -5.38 9.37
N THR A 238 14.70 -4.72 9.41
CA THR A 238 14.00 -4.29 8.19
C THR A 238 14.86 -3.30 7.39
N TYR A 239 15.54 -2.38 8.07
CA TYR A 239 16.43 -1.41 7.42
C TYR A 239 17.61 -2.10 6.71
N ARG A 240 18.26 -3.06 7.38
CA ARG A 240 19.34 -3.88 6.82
C ARG A 240 18.88 -4.66 5.59
N GLN A 241 17.70 -5.29 5.65
CA GLN A 241 17.16 -6.04 4.52
C GLN A 241 16.86 -5.14 3.33
N GLN A 242 16.22 -3.99 3.53
CA GLN A 242 15.97 -3.01 2.47
C GLN A 242 17.27 -2.52 1.82
N SER A 243 18.32 -2.32 2.63
CA SER A 243 19.63 -1.94 2.12
C SER A 243 20.24 -3.08 1.28
N LEU A 244 20.22 -4.32 1.77
CA LEU A 244 20.72 -5.48 1.03
C LEU A 244 20.00 -5.67 -0.31
N ASP A 245 18.67 -5.57 -0.31
CA ASP A 245 17.85 -5.72 -1.51
C ASP A 245 18.23 -4.69 -2.58
N GLU A 246 18.41 -3.43 -2.18
CA GLU A 246 18.85 -2.37 -3.08
C GLU A 246 20.28 -2.59 -3.59
N HIS A 247 21.23 -2.97 -2.71
CA HIS A 247 22.58 -3.34 -3.14
C HIS A 247 22.54 -4.43 -4.21
N ASN A 248 21.75 -5.48 -3.99
CA ASN A 248 21.67 -6.61 -4.90
C ASN A 248 20.94 -6.29 -6.20
N LEU A 249 19.93 -5.41 -6.16
CA LEU A 249 19.30 -4.86 -7.36
C LEU A 249 20.31 -4.11 -8.23
N LEU A 250 21.12 -3.26 -7.61
CA LEU A 250 22.12 -2.44 -8.30
C LEU A 250 23.29 -3.28 -8.82
N ARG A 251 23.80 -4.20 -8.00
CA ARG A 251 24.85 -5.17 -8.39
C ARG A 251 24.44 -6.04 -9.57
N LYS A 252 23.17 -6.45 -9.64
CA LYS A 252 22.63 -7.20 -10.77
C LYS A 252 22.76 -6.43 -12.09
N LYS A 253 22.59 -5.10 -12.08
CA LYS A 253 22.78 -4.26 -13.29
C LYS A 253 24.21 -4.36 -13.84
N HIS A 254 25.20 -4.68 -13.01
CA HIS A 254 26.60 -4.79 -13.39
C HIS A 254 27.06 -6.25 -13.56
N CYS A 255 26.12 -7.20 -13.56
CA CYS A 255 26.42 -8.63 -13.68
C CYS A 255 27.46 -9.13 -12.64
N VAL A 256 27.51 -8.51 -11.46
CA VAL A 256 28.34 -8.97 -10.34
C VAL A 256 27.51 -9.79 -9.34
N PRO A 257 28.11 -10.77 -8.63
CA PRO A 257 27.36 -11.62 -7.70
C PRO A 257 26.66 -10.83 -6.58
N PRO A 258 25.50 -11.29 -6.06
CA PRO A 258 24.83 -10.64 -4.95
C PRO A 258 25.65 -10.75 -3.66
N LEU A 259 25.45 -9.79 -2.76
CA LEU A 259 25.93 -9.79 -1.38
C LEU A 259 24.97 -10.55 -0.46
N VAL A 260 25.49 -10.94 0.69
CA VAL A 260 24.71 -11.40 1.84
C VAL A 260 24.96 -10.51 3.06
N LEU A 261 23.99 -10.41 3.97
CA LEU A 261 24.21 -9.78 5.26
C LEU A 261 25.10 -10.65 6.14
N ASP A 262 26.15 -10.08 6.72
CA ASP A 262 26.97 -10.74 7.76
C ASP A 262 26.63 -10.13 9.13
N PRO A 263 26.15 -10.93 10.09
CA PRO A 263 25.79 -10.44 11.43
C PRO A 263 26.93 -9.72 12.17
N ALA A 264 28.17 -10.19 12.04
CA ALA A 264 29.30 -9.56 12.71
C ALA A 264 29.70 -8.24 12.05
N LEU A 265 29.58 -8.12 10.72
CA LEU A 265 29.71 -6.83 10.04
C LEU A 265 28.58 -5.87 10.43
N ASN A 266 27.35 -6.36 10.58
CA ASN A 266 26.20 -5.56 11.04
C ASN A 266 26.46 -4.94 12.41
N ASP A 267 27.05 -5.70 13.34
CA ASP A 267 27.38 -5.21 14.68
C ASP A 267 28.48 -4.15 14.66
N ILE A 268 29.51 -4.34 13.82
CA ILE A 268 30.58 -3.36 13.63
C ILE A 268 30.01 -2.07 13.03
N ALA A 269 29.20 -2.18 11.96
CA ALA A 269 28.58 -1.04 11.30
C ALA A 269 27.64 -0.28 12.25
N GLN A 270 26.84 -1.00 13.04
CA GLN A 270 25.92 -0.41 14.01
C GLN A 270 26.65 0.31 15.14
N THR A 271 27.70 -0.31 15.68
CA THR A 271 28.55 0.30 16.72
C THR A 271 29.18 1.60 16.20
N TYR A 272 29.66 1.57 14.95
CA TYR A 272 30.28 2.76 14.38
C TYR A 272 29.28 3.85 14.03
N ALA A 273 28.10 3.49 13.49
CA ALA A 273 27.02 4.45 13.26
C ALA A 273 26.64 5.19 14.55
N GLN A 274 26.54 4.47 15.68
CA GLN A 274 26.29 5.08 16.98
C GLN A 274 27.40 6.06 17.39
N LYS A 275 28.67 5.68 17.19
CA LYS A 275 29.81 6.57 17.45
C LYS A 275 29.76 7.85 16.61
N LEU A 276 29.38 7.76 15.34
CA LEU A 276 29.22 8.94 14.48
C LEU A 276 28.10 9.86 14.98
N ALA A 277 26.96 9.28 15.38
CA ALA A 277 25.83 10.02 15.94
C ALA A 277 26.16 10.68 17.29
N ASP A 278 26.82 9.95 18.20
CA ASP A 278 27.17 10.47 19.53
C ASP A 278 28.18 11.62 19.45
N ALA A 279 29.15 11.53 18.53
CA ALA A 279 30.17 12.54 18.35
C ALA A 279 29.76 13.64 17.35
N ASN A 280 28.66 13.44 16.60
CA ASN A 280 28.21 14.30 15.51
C ASN A 280 29.33 14.59 14.48
N ILE A 281 30.01 13.53 14.03
CA ILE A 281 31.13 13.60 13.08
C ILE A 281 30.86 12.69 11.88
N PHE A 282 31.35 13.09 10.70
CA PHE A 282 31.27 12.30 9.47
C PHE A 282 32.68 11.93 9.00
N GLN A 283 33.18 10.78 9.46
CA GLN A 283 34.53 10.30 9.17
C GLN A 283 34.56 8.78 9.09
N HIS A 284 35.53 8.22 8.35
CA HIS A 284 35.72 6.77 8.24
C HIS A 284 36.29 6.15 9.52
N SER A 285 35.91 4.88 9.76
CA SER A 285 36.27 4.15 10.98
C SER A 285 37.72 3.69 11.04
N GLY A 286 38.27 3.27 9.90
CA GLY A 286 39.52 2.50 9.85
C GLY A 286 39.41 1.12 10.51
N ASN A 287 38.20 0.65 10.80
CA ASN A 287 37.96 -0.64 11.45
C ASN A 287 38.39 -1.80 10.53
N LYS A 288 38.63 -2.96 11.16
CA LYS A 288 39.02 -4.20 10.50
C LYS A 288 38.03 -5.30 10.81
N PHE A 289 37.88 -6.24 9.88
CA PHE A 289 37.11 -7.46 10.08
C PHE A 289 38.00 -8.68 9.90
N LYS A 290 37.98 -9.60 10.86
CA LYS A 290 38.83 -10.81 10.86
C LYS A 290 40.33 -10.49 10.68
N GLY A 291 40.80 -9.38 11.28
CA GLY A 291 42.18 -8.91 11.19
C GLY A 291 42.55 -8.25 9.84
N GLN A 292 41.62 -8.20 8.89
CA GLN A 292 41.82 -7.65 7.55
C GLN A 292 41.10 -6.32 7.39
N TRP A 293 41.57 -5.50 6.45
CA TRP A 293 40.85 -4.29 6.05
C TRP A 293 39.50 -4.66 5.44
N MET A 294 38.48 -3.84 5.72
CA MET A 294 37.13 -3.96 5.18
C MET A 294 36.76 -2.67 4.46
N GLY A 295 35.92 -2.77 3.44
CA GLY A 295 35.38 -1.59 2.76
C GLY A 295 34.37 -0.87 3.65
N GLU A 296 34.18 0.43 3.45
CA GLU A 296 33.22 1.22 4.19
C GLU A 296 32.61 2.32 3.32
N ASN A 297 31.28 2.40 3.31
CA ASN A 297 30.53 3.55 2.84
C ASN A 297 29.82 4.23 4.00
N LEU A 298 29.79 5.55 3.98
CA LEU A 298 29.08 6.37 4.95
C LEU A 298 27.99 7.18 4.27
N TYR A 299 26.88 7.38 4.96
CA TYR A 299 25.81 8.25 4.51
C TYR A 299 25.26 9.06 5.68
N MET A 300 24.91 10.31 5.40
CA MET A 300 24.36 11.26 6.36
C MET A 300 23.09 11.89 5.78
N SER A 301 22.05 11.97 6.60
CA SER A 301 20.78 12.62 6.27
C SER A 301 20.33 13.46 7.45
N SER A 302 19.77 14.63 7.19
CA SER A 302 19.24 15.52 8.22
C SER A 302 17.82 15.93 7.87
N GLY A 303 16.98 16.12 8.88
CA GLY A 303 15.59 16.55 8.71
C GLY A 303 14.63 15.83 9.65
N ASP A 304 13.35 15.97 9.38
CA ASP A 304 12.30 15.30 10.16
C ASP A 304 12.11 13.85 9.70
N SER A 305 11.58 13.00 10.57
CA SER A 305 11.16 11.63 10.23
C SER A 305 12.29 10.68 9.81
N LEU A 306 13.54 10.91 10.25
CA LEU A 306 14.71 10.09 9.91
C LEU A 306 14.55 8.61 10.26
N MET A 307 13.82 8.30 11.34
CA MET A 307 13.55 6.93 11.76
C MET A 307 12.60 6.16 10.81
N TYR A 308 11.99 6.86 9.85
CA TYR A 308 11.15 6.32 8.77
C TYR A 308 11.86 6.23 7.43
N GLU A 309 13.10 6.72 7.34
CA GLU A 309 13.88 6.64 6.12
C GLU A 309 14.20 5.16 5.81
N LYS A 310 13.96 4.74 4.56
CA LYS A 310 14.18 3.36 4.10
C LYS A 310 15.67 3.07 3.92
N GLY A 311 16.08 1.82 4.20
CA GLY A 311 17.47 1.36 4.04
C GLY A 311 17.99 1.35 2.60
N ALA A 312 17.09 1.44 1.62
CA ALA A 312 17.45 1.56 0.20
C ALA A 312 18.07 2.93 -0.15
N LYS A 313 17.66 4.01 0.53
CA LYS A 313 18.05 5.38 0.14
C LYS A 313 19.57 5.64 0.19
N PRO A 314 20.32 5.20 1.22
CA PRO A 314 21.78 5.30 1.21
C PRO A 314 22.43 4.53 0.05
N ALA A 315 21.95 3.32 -0.25
CA ALA A 315 22.50 2.49 -1.33
C ALA A 315 22.29 3.13 -2.71
N ASP A 316 21.10 3.68 -2.96
CA ASP A 316 20.80 4.45 -4.17
C ASP A 316 21.66 5.72 -4.28
N ALA A 317 21.85 6.44 -3.17
CA ALA A 317 22.71 7.62 -3.12
C ALA A 317 24.18 7.29 -3.43
N TRP A 318 24.73 6.23 -2.83
CA TRP A 318 26.09 5.74 -3.13
C TRP A 318 26.24 5.31 -4.59
N TYR A 319 25.23 4.67 -5.16
CA TYR A 319 25.25 4.26 -6.56
C TYR A 319 25.17 5.44 -7.53
N GLY A 320 24.51 6.54 -7.14
CA GLY A 320 24.39 7.75 -7.94
C GLY A 320 25.73 8.33 -8.44
N GLU A 321 26.83 8.03 -7.74
CA GLU A 321 28.20 8.37 -8.13
C GLU A 321 28.66 7.73 -9.45
N ILE A 322 27.96 6.71 -9.96
CA ILE A 322 28.22 6.10 -11.28
C ILE A 322 28.33 7.15 -12.40
N LYS A 323 27.62 8.28 -12.27
CA LYS A 323 27.62 9.39 -13.23
C LYS A 323 28.99 10.05 -13.39
N GLU A 324 29.83 9.97 -12.35
CA GLU A 324 31.17 10.57 -12.30
C GLU A 324 32.27 9.53 -12.58
N TYR A 325 31.93 8.26 -12.80
CA TYR A 325 32.92 7.20 -12.99
C TYR A 325 33.47 7.20 -14.42
N ASP A 326 34.77 7.46 -14.55
CA ASP A 326 35.49 7.35 -15.82
C ASP A 326 35.84 5.90 -16.13
N TRP A 327 35.00 5.26 -16.96
CA TRP A 327 35.20 3.89 -17.43
C TRP A 327 36.47 3.69 -18.27
N SER A 328 37.00 4.75 -18.88
CA SER A 328 38.22 4.70 -19.71
C SER A 328 39.50 4.70 -18.85
N ASN A 329 39.39 5.19 -17.62
CA ASN A 329 40.47 5.23 -16.64
C ASN A 329 39.97 4.66 -15.29
N PRO A 330 39.81 3.34 -15.17
CA PRO A 330 39.19 2.70 -14.01
C PRO A 330 40.15 2.74 -12.80
N VAL A 331 40.10 3.84 -12.06
CA VAL A 331 40.88 4.07 -10.84
C VAL A 331 39.99 4.58 -9.71
N PHE A 332 40.52 4.68 -8.50
CA PHE A 332 39.82 5.30 -7.39
C PHE A 332 39.59 6.80 -7.66
N GLY A 333 38.37 7.26 -7.41
CA GLY A 333 38.03 8.68 -7.35
C GLY A 333 37.34 9.00 -6.03
N MET A 334 37.60 10.18 -5.47
CA MET A 334 36.95 10.62 -4.22
C MET A 334 35.42 10.71 -4.36
N ASN A 335 34.92 10.99 -5.57
CA ASN A 335 33.49 11.12 -5.86
C ASN A 335 32.87 9.83 -6.40
N THR A 336 33.63 8.72 -6.46
CA THR A 336 33.18 7.43 -7.02
C THR A 336 33.47 6.25 -6.10
N GLY A 337 34.05 6.52 -4.93
CA GLY A 337 34.46 5.51 -3.96
C GLY A 337 33.28 4.72 -3.41
N HIS A 338 32.12 5.35 -3.21
CA HIS A 338 30.96 4.65 -2.67
C HIS A 338 30.33 3.73 -3.71
N PHE A 339 30.18 4.21 -4.95
CA PHE A 339 29.69 3.39 -6.07
C PHE A 339 30.59 2.18 -6.31
N THR A 340 31.90 2.40 -6.41
CA THR A 340 32.87 1.32 -6.69
C THR A 340 32.92 0.27 -5.58
N ALA A 341 32.78 0.67 -4.30
CA ALA A 341 32.66 -0.27 -3.19
C ALA A 341 31.36 -1.09 -3.24
N LEU A 342 30.23 -0.46 -3.56
CA LEU A 342 28.91 -1.09 -3.64
C LEU A 342 28.86 -2.20 -4.70
N ILE A 343 29.40 -1.94 -5.89
CA ILE A 343 29.39 -2.90 -7.00
C ILE A 343 30.66 -3.76 -7.11
N TRP A 344 31.56 -3.69 -6.14
CA TRP A 344 32.83 -4.41 -6.20
C TRP A 344 32.61 -5.92 -6.33
N LYS A 345 33.03 -6.51 -7.45
CA LYS A 345 32.79 -7.93 -7.78
C LYS A 345 33.31 -8.90 -6.73
N GLY A 346 34.50 -8.64 -6.17
CA GLY A 346 35.13 -9.49 -5.16
C GLY A 346 34.50 -9.41 -3.76
N THR A 347 33.63 -8.43 -3.50
CA THR A 347 32.92 -8.31 -2.23
C THR A 347 31.79 -9.34 -2.20
N THR A 348 31.63 -10.01 -1.06
CA THR A 348 30.64 -11.08 -0.89
C THR A 348 29.63 -10.80 0.22
N SER A 349 30.01 -10.00 1.21
CA SER A 349 29.22 -9.73 2.40
C SER A 349 29.14 -8.24 2.69
N VAL A 350 28.02 -7.81 3.26
CA VAL A 350 27.80 -6.45 3.75
C VAL A 350 27.24 -6.48 5.17
N GLY A 351 27.62 -5.50 5.98
CA GLY A 351 26.97 -5.17 7.24
C GLY A 351 26.45 -3.74 7.19
N VAL A 352 25.26 -3.51 7.74
CA VAL A 352 24.62 -2.19 7.73
C VAL A 352 24.23 -1.79 9.16
N GLY A 353 24.61 -0.56 9.51
CA GLY A 353 24.27 0.08 10.77
C GLY A 353 23.66 1.46 10.55
N ARG A 354 22.75 1.85 11.44
CA ARG A 354 22.13 3.18 11.44
C ARG A 354 21.99 3.72 12.86
N ALA A 355 22.34 4.98 13.07
CA ALA A 355 22.03 5.70 14.29
C ALA A 355 21.53 7.10 13.98
N VAL A 356 20.78 7.68 14.93
CA VAL A 356 20.31 9.06 14.87
C VAL A 356 20.87 9.78 16.09
N THR A 357 21.24 11.05 15.92
CA THR A 357 21.67 11.94 17.00
C THR A 357 20.59 12.05 18.08
N SER A 358 20.98 12.38 19.31
CA SER A 358 20.07 12.45 20.47
C SER A 358 18.97 13.51 20.35
N ASP A 359 19.21 14.55 19.56
CA ASP A 359 18.24 15.59 19.19
C ASP A 359 17.33 15.18 18.01
N ASN A 360 17.48 13.97 17.48
CA ASN A 360 16.78 13.42 16.32
C ASN A 360 16.95 14.23 15.02
N SER A 361 18.00 15.04 14.89
CA SER A 361 18.18 15.95 13.75
C SER A 361 19.00 15.36 12.60
N THR A 362 19.87 14.39 12.89
CA THR A 362 20.81 13.83 11.92
C THR A 362 20.95 12.32 12.06
N MET A 363 20.91 11.60 10.94
CA MET A 363 21.06 10.17 10.83
C MET A 363 22.39 9.84 10.16
N TYR A 364 23.10 8.88 10.73
CA TYR A 364 24.32 8.30 10.19
C TYR A 364 24.08 6.84 9.82
N VAL A 365 24.54 6.46 8.62
CA VAL A 365 24.44 5.10 8.12
C VAL A 365 25.83 4.64 7.69
N VAL A 366 26.16 3.41 8.06
CA VAL A 366 27.44 2.76 7.77
C VAL A 366 27.16 1.47 7.00
N GLY A 367 27.79 1.31 5.85
CA GLY A 367 27.85 0.04 5.10
C GLY A 367 29.27 -0.51 5.14
N ASN A 368 29.51 -1.64 5.80
CA ASN A 368 30.82 -2.31 5.83
C ASN A 368 30.84 -3.52 4.89
N TYR A 369 31.89 -3.65 4.08
CA TYR A 369 31.99 -4.62 2.99
C TYR A 369 33.14 -5.59 3.19
N PHE A 370 32.92 -6.89 2.97
CA PHE A 370 33.96 -7.89 3.07
C PHE A 370 33.91 -8.97 1.96
N PRO A 371 35.06 -9.37 1.38
CA PRO A 371 36.34 -8.65 1.37
C PRO A 371 36.19 -7.19 0.94
N GLY A 372 37.06 -6.31 1.43
CA GLY A 372 36.97 -4.89 1.08
C GLY A 372 37.30 -4.62 -0.39
N GLY A 373 36.59 -3.66 -0.99
CA GLY A 373 36.80 -3.21 -2.36
C GLY A 373 37.81 -2.08 -2.52
N ASN A 374 37.75 -1.35 -3.64
CA ASN A 374 38.56 -0.15 -3.90
C ASN A 374 40.07 -0.37 -3.78
N ILE A 375 40.53 -1.57 -4.13
CA ILE A 375 41.95 -1.92 -4.12
C ILE A 375 42.59 -1.35 -5.39
N GLN A 376 43.61 -0.50 -5.22
CA GLN A 376 44.35 0.09 -6.32
C GLN A 376 44.88 -0.98 -7.28
N GLY A 377 44.70 -0.76 -8.58
CA GLY A 377 45.09 -1.70 -9.63
C GLY A 377 44.09 -2.85 -9.89
N SER A 378 43.02 -2.96 -9.11
CA SER A 378 42.01 -4.04 -9.25
C SER A 378 40.65 -3.57 -9.79
N PHE A 379 40.48 -2.28 -10.09
CA PHE A 379 39.20 -1.68 -10.49
C PHE A 379 38.62 -2.27 -11.78
N ALA A 380 39.40 -2.38 -12.85
CA ALA A 380 38.91 -2.89 -14.14
C ALA A 380 38.30 -4.31 -14.07
N GLN A 381 38.74 -5.12 -13.11
CA GLN A 381 38.26 -6.49 -12.92
C GLN A 381 37.05 -6.58 -11.98
N ASN A 382 36.81 -5.53 -11.18
CA ASN A 382 35.82 -5.53 -10.10
C ASN A 382 34.68 -4.54 -10.28
N VAL A 383 34.88 -3.48 -11.06
CA VAL A 383 33.91 -2.42 -11.35
C VAL A 383 33.53 -2.58 -12.82
N LEU A 384 32.51 -3.38 -13.08
CA LEU A 384 32.10 -3.72 -14.44
C LEU A 384 31.07 -2.70 -14.95
N PRO A 385 31.02 -2.39 -16.26
CA PRO A 385 29.92 -1.63 -16.85
C PRO A 385 28.57 -2.32 -16.62
N VAL A 386 27.48 -1.59 -16.88
CA VAL A 386 26.14 -2.19 -16.92
C VAL A 386 26.08 -3.25 -18.02
N CYS A 387 25.49 -4.40 -17.69
CA CYS A 387 25.04 -5.40 -18.65
C CYS A 387 23.54 -5.19 -18.95
#